data_AF-A0A524AZU8-F1
#
_entry.id   AF-A0A524AZU8-F1
#
_cell.length_a   1.000
_cell.length_b   1.000
_cell.length_c   1.000
_cell.angle_alpha   90.00
_cell.angle_beta   90.00
_cell.angle_gamma   90.00
#
_symmetry.space_group_name_H-M   'P 1'
#
loop_
_entity.id
_entity.type
_entity.pdbx_description
1 polymer ?
#
loop_
_entity_poly.entity_id
_entity_poly.type
_entity_poly.pdbx_seq_one_letter_code
_entity_poly.pdbx_strand_id
1 'polypeptide(L)'
;TSFAQFQADRAVVGMAAQIRRNEEAMAGYLTAMSCHLGDFSEYAELRQSIREAEKQATRDRGRSQKSGLEEALRELRRGDVIALPAGRRWGPVVVVEAADDALHARIGVVTLDRQFRRVSAPDLGSAPPVLGRIKLAKDLDSRSTKERKALATRLRPFAEEAAGHRPRKAPRDPGSDELINGLRAQLRRHPCHGCADREAHARWSERFYRLQGETAALQRRVDSRTHSIARQFDRVCDVLLELGYLRRDDSDLVVTADGDLLSGIYSDIDLLVAQALREGLWSTLDPPGLASVVAGIVYEGRQRDESPRLPGGEIRRALEATATLSSDLEAVEREHEARFQRELDFGFVWAMHRWVQGGRLASILTESDLAAGDFVRWARQVIDLLDQIHDAVEVDDSMRARARSAMALVDRGIVAYSAVT
;
A
#
# COMPACT_ATOMS: atom_id res chain seq x y z
N THR A 1 -20.36 -8.08 21.98
CA THR A 1 -19.00 -7.48 22.01
C THR A 1 -18.00 -8.53 21.57
N SER A 2 -17.25 -8.29 20.50
CA SER A 2 -16.29 -9.28 19.97
C SER A 2 -15.04 -9.39 20.86
N PHE A 3 -14.35 -10.53 20.83
CA PHE A 3 -13.09 -10.72 21.56
C PHE A 3 -12.00 -9.72 21.14
N ALA A 4 -11.98 -9.35 19.85
CA ALA A 4 -11.11 -8.31 19.33
C ALA A 4 -11.41 -6.93 19.96
N GLN A 5 -12.69 -6.61 20.17
CA GLN A 5 -13.12 -5.38 20.83
C GLN A 5 -12.72 -5.39 22.31
N PHE A 6 -12.89 -6.51 23.02
CA PHE A 6 -12.44 -6.66 24.40
C PHE A 6 -10.92 -6.47 24.57
N GLN A 7 -10.11 -7.00 23.65
CA GLN A 7 -8.65 -6.80 23.67
C GLN A 7 -8.26 -5.35 23.33
N ALA A 8 -8.95 -4.74 22.37
CA ALA A 8 -8.75 -3.33 22.02
C ALA A 8 -9.08 -2.42 23.21
N ASP A 9 -10.22 -2.63 23.87
CA ASP A 9 -10.66 -1.86 25.03
C ASP A 9 -9.68 -2.00 26.20
N ARG A 10 -9.20 -3.22 26.48
CA ARG A 10 -8.20 -3.45 27.54
C ARG A 10 -6.87 -2.76 27.23
N ALA A 11 -6.42 -2.78 25.97
CA ALA A 11 -5.21 -2.08 25.55
C ALA A 11 -5.38 -0.55 25.65
N VAL A 12 -6.55 -0.01 25.32
CA VAL A 12 -6.88 1.41 25.48
C VAL A 12 -6.85 1.82 26.95
N VAL A 13 -7.41 1.03 27.86
CA VAL A 13 -7.35 1.30 29.31
C VAL A 13 -5.90 1.33 29.81
N GLY A 14 -5.05 0.41 29.35
CA GLY A 14 -3.62 0.40 29.66
C GLY A 14 -2.89 1.65 29.15
N MET A 15 -3.19 2.08 27.92
CA MET A 15 -2.64 3.31 27.33
C MET A 15 -3.12 4.55 28.08
N ALA A 16 -4.41 4.64 28.42
CA ALA A 16 -4.98 5.75 29.20
C ALA A 16 -4.35 5.86 30.59
N ALA A 17 -4.11 4.72 31.27
CA ALA A 17 -3.38 4.71 32.54
C ALA A 17 -1.92 5.15 32.38
N GLN A 18 -1.26 4.80 31.27
CA GLN A 18 0.09 5.27 30.97
C GLN A 18 0.13 6.77 30.68
N ILE A 19 -0.86 7.30 29.95
CA ILE A 19 -0.99 8.74 29.67
C ILE A 19 -1.10 9.52 30.99
N ARG A 20 -1.97 9.10 31.91
CA ARG A 20 -2.08 9.73 33.24
C ARG A 20 -0.77 9.72 34.02
N ARG A 21 -0.07 8.57 34.06
CA ARG A 21 1.26 8.48 34.69
C ARG A 21 2.28 9.41 34.04
N ASN A 22 2.25 9.55 32.72
CA ASN A 22 3.12 10.46 32.01
C ASN A 22 2.80 11.92 32.34
N GLU A 23 1.52 12.29 32.42
CA GLU A 23 1.06 13.63 32.82
C GLU A 23 1.51 14.00 34.23
N GLU A 24 1.38 13.09 35.19
CA GLU A 24 1.88 13.28 36.56
C GLU A 24 3.41 13.47 36.58
N ALA A 25 4.16 12.64 35.83
CA ALA A 25 5.61 12.79 35.72
C ALA A 25 6.02 14.10 35.04
N MET A 26 5.27 14.55 34.02
CA MET A 26 5.47 15.85 33.36
C MET A 26 5.25 17.01 34.33
N ALA A 27 4.22 16.95 35.18
CA ALA A 27 3.99 17.94 36.25
C ALA A 27 5.16 17.98 37.25
N GLY A 28 5.71 16.81 37.60
CA GLY A 28 6.92 16.71 38.40
C GLY A 28 8.14 17.38 37.75
N TYR A 29 8.33 17.18 36.44
CA TYR A 29 9.42 17.83 35.69
C TYR A 29 9.26 19.35 35.60
N LEU A 30 8.03 19.87 35.42
CA LEU A 30 7.73 21.31 35.46
C LEU A 30 8.19 21.92 36.78
N THR A 31 7.89 21.24 37.89
CA THR A 31 8.29 21.69 39.24
C THR A 31 9.81 21.67 39.39
N ALA A 32 10.45 20.58 38.94
CA ALA A 32 11.90 20.38 39.04
C ALA A 32 12.74 21.31 38.14
N MET A 33 12.14 21.91 37.10
CA MET A 33 12.82 22.86 36.22
C MET A 33 12.60 24.33 36.62
N SER A 34 11.95 24.60 37.75
CA SER A 34 11.79 25.96 38.26
C SER A 34 13.13 26.68 38.45
N CYS A 35 13.21 27.93 38.00
CA CYS A 35 14.41 28.75 38.10
C CYS A 35 14.15 29.97 38.97
N HIS A 36 15.15 30.35 39.78
CA HIS A 36 15.07 31.54 40.63
C HIS A 36 15.09 32.87 39.84
N LEU A 37 15.44 32.85 38.55
CA LEU A 37 15.52 34.04 37.68
C LEU A 37 14.26 34.28 36.83
N GLY A 38 13.30 33.36 36.84
CA GLY A 38 12.07 33.46 36.04
C GLY A 38 11.53 32.11 35.62
N ASP A 39 10.53 32.10 34.74
CA ASP A 39 9.95 30.86 34.22
C ASP A 39 10.93 30.16 33.27
N PHE A 40 11.42 28.99 33.66
CA PHE A 40 12.30 28.21 32.81
C PHE A 40 11.53 27.48 31.69
N SER A 41 10.21 27.34 31.83
CA SER A 41 9.35 26.70 30.83
C SER A 41 9.34 27.50 29.53
N GLU A 42 9.18 28.83 29.62
CA GLU A 42 9.30 29.77 28.49
C GLU A 42 10.71 29.68 27.84
N TYR A 43 11.76 29.63 28.65
CA TYR A 43 13.12 29.45 28.15
C TYR A 43 13.32 28.10 27.42
N ALA A 44 12.74 27.05 27.97
CA ALA A 44 12.81 25.71 27.41
C ALA A 44 11.99 25.58 26.12
N GLU A 45 10.84 26.25 26.04
CA GLU A 45 10.04 26.39 24.83
C GLU A 45 10.84 27.07 23.73
N LEU A 46 11.50 28.19 24.00
CA LEU A 46 12.40 28.84 23.04
C LEU A 46 13.51 27.89 22.53
N ARG A 47 14.11 27.07 23.40
CA ARG A 47 15.10 26.05 22.99
C ARG A 47 14.47 24.98 22.10
N GLN A 48 13.25 24.55 22.42
CA GLN A 48 12.52 23.55 21.65
C GLN A 48 12.11 24.09 20.28
N SER A 49 11.56 25.31 20.21
CA SER A 49 11.20 25.97 18.95
C SER A 49 12.41 26.18 18.04
N ILE A 50 13.60 26.51 18.59
CA ILE A 50 14.83 26.59 17.80
C ILE A 50 15.18 25.21 17.22
N ARG A 51 15.15 24.15 18.04
CA ARG A 51 15.45 22.78 17.58
C ARG A 51 14.47 22.32 16.50
N GLU A 52 13.19 22.64 16.65
CA GLU A 52 12.15 22.30 15.68
C GLU A 52 12.31 23.08 14.39
N ALA A 53 12.55 24.40 14.46
CA ALA A 53 12.81 25.23 13.30
C ALA A 53 14.07 24.79 12.53
N GLU A 54 15.17 24.45 13.22
CA GLU A 54 16.39 23.91 12.59
C GLU A 54 16.15 22.56 11.91
N LYS A 55 15.39 21.69 12.57
CA LYS A 55 15.00 20.38 12.01
C LYS A 55 14.12 20.54 10.78
N GLN A 56 13.16 21.46 10.81
CA GLN A 56 12.26 21.75 9.71
C GLN A 56 13.02 22.35 8.52
N ALA A 57 13.86 23.37 8.76
CA ALA A 57 14.71 23.97 7.74
C ALA A 57 15.66 22.94 7.09
N THR A 58 16.15 21.96 7.85
CA THR A 58 16.98 20.86 7.31
C THR A 58 16.17 19.93 6.41
N ARG A 59 14.94 19.59 6.81
CA ARG A 59 14.02 18.75 6.02
C ARG A 59 13.59 19.45 4.74
N ASP A 60 13.20 20.71 4.82
CA ASP A 60 12.75 21.49 3.66
C ASP A 60 13.89 21.71 2.68
N ARG A 61 15.12 21.96 3.17
CA ARG A 61 16.32 21.99 2.34
C ARG A 61 16.54 20.65 1.63
N GLY A 62 16.42 19.53 2.33
CA GLY A 62 16.56 18.20 1.74
C GLY A 62 15.51 17.93 0.66
N ARG A 63 14.25 18.33 0.89
CA ARG A 63 13.16 18.19 -0.08
C ARG A 63 13.37 19.08 -1.31
N SER A 64 13.70 20.36 -1.10
CA SER A 64 13.98 21.31 -2.18
C SER A 64 15.20 20.88 -3.02
N GLN A 65 16.27 20.44 -2.36
CA GLN A 65 17.46 19.90 -3.03
C GLN A 65 17.11 18.67 -3.88
N LYS A 66 16.33 17.73 -3.35
CA LYS A 66 15.88 16.55 -4.10
C LYS A 66 15.04 16.95 -5.32
N SER A 67 14.07 17.86 -5.13
CA SER A 67 13.22 18.35 -6.24
C SER A 67 14.04 19.03 -7.33
N GLY A 68 14.98 19.91 -6.95
CA GLY A 68 15.84 20.60 -7.90
C GLY A 68 16.81 19.65 -8.63
N LEU A 69 17.27 18.58 -7.97
CA LEU A 69 18.05 17.52 -8.62
C LEU A 69 17.22 16.77 -9.66
N GLU A 70 15.98 16.39 -9.33
CA GLU A 70 15.09 15.70 -10.25
C GLU A 70 14.72 16.58 -11.45
N GLU A 71 14.47 17.88 -11.23
CA GLU A 71 14.23 18.84 -12.31
C GLU A 71 15.45 18.99 -13.22
N ALA A 72 16.65 19.21 -12.65
CA ALA A 72 17.89 19.29 -13.42
C ALA A 72 18.13 18.02 -14.25
N LEU A 73 17.84 16.84 -13.71
CA LEU A 73 17.96 15.58 -14.44
C LEU A 73 16.95 15.47 -15.61
N ARG A 74 15.74 16.04 -15.49
CA ARG A 74 14.73 16.05 -16.57
C ARG A 74 15.11 17.01 -17.71
N GLU A 75 15.81 18.09 -17.39
CA GLU A 75 16.26 19.06 -18.40
C GLU A 75 17.38 18.51 -19.30
N LEU A 76 18.14 17.53 -18.80
CA LEU A 76 19.24 16.93 -19.54
C LEU A 76 18.75 16.19 -20.79
N ARG A 77 19.39 16.50 -21.91
CA ARG A 77 19.12 15.91 -23.21
C ARG A 77 20.16 14.85 -23.54
N ARG A 78 19.75 13.88 -24.36
CA ARG A 78 20.67 12.93 -25.00
C ARG A 78 21.75 13.71 -25.78
N GLY A 79 23.01 13.46 -25.43
CA GLY A 79 24.20 14.12 -25.98
C GLY A 79 24.81 15.19 -25.07
N ASP A 80 24.12 15.61 -24.01
CA ASP A 80 24.72 16.55 -23.05
C ASP A 80 25.88 15.90 -22.30
N VAL A 81 26.95 16.67 -22.11
CA VAL A 81 28.11 16.28 -21.31
C VAL A 81 28.00 16.96 -19.97
N ILE A 82 28.01 16.18 -18.89
CA ILE A 82 27.85 16.68 -17.52
C ILE A 82 29.02 16.23 -16.64
N ALA A 83 29.28 16.94 -15.55
CA ALA A 83 30.22 16.47 -14.53
C ALA A 83 29.48 15.65 -13.47
N LEU A 84 29.99 14.46 -13.15
CA LEU A 84 29.51 13.61 -12.05
C LEU A 84 30.63 13.24 -11.08
N PRO A 85 30.31 12.96 -9.80
CA PRO A 85 31.28 12.43 -8.85
C PRO A 85 31.75 11.02 -9.26
N ALA A 86 33.07 10.86 -9.37
CA ALA A 86 33.79 9.62 -9.67
C ALA A 86 34.87 9.38 -8.61
N GLY A 87 34.46 8.81 -7.46
CA GLY A 87 35.34 8.63 -6.31
C GLY A 87 35.72 9.96 -5.64
N ARG A 88 37.03 10.27 -5.55
CA ARG A 88 37.54 11.52 -4.94
C ARG A 88 37.53 12.73 -5.89
N ARG A 89 37.20 12.55 -7.17
CA ARG A 89 37.20 13.61 -8.21
C ARG A 89 35.88 13.62 -8.97
N TRP A 90 35.64 14.69 -9.70
CA TRP A 90 34.55 14.78 -10.67
C TRP A 90 35.06 14.42 -12.05
N GLY A 91 34.24 13.72 -12.83
CA GLY A 91 34.58 13.26 -14.18
C GLY A 91 33.45 13.59 -15.17
N PRO A 92 33.79 13.84 -16.45
CA PRO A 92 32.81 14.10 -17.47
C PRO A 92 32.13 12.80 -17.88
N VAL A 93 30.82 12.87 -18.08
CA VAL A 93 30.00 11.78 -18.62
C VAL A 93 29.09 12.34 -19.70
N VAL A 94 28.71 11.51 -20.67
CA VAL A 94 27.72 11.89 -21.70
C VAL A 94 26.39 11.22 -21.42
N VAL A 95 25.31 11.97 -21.49
CA VAL A 95 23.93 11.47 -21.39
C VAL A 95 23.57 10.73 -22.67
N VAL A 96 23.29 9.44 -22.58
CA VAL A 96 22.89 8.59 -23.71
C VAL A 96 21.41 8.22 -23.68
N GLU A 97 20.81 8.21 -22.49
CA GLU A 97 19.39 7.99 -22.25
C GLU A 97 18.86 9.16 -21.40
N ALA A 98 17.80 9.82 -21.87
CA ALA A 98 17.12 10.88 -21.12
C ALA A 98 16.29 10.29 -19.96
N ALA A 99 15.77 11.15 -19.08
CA ALA A 99 14.95 10.72 -17.95
C ALA A 99 13.73 9.89 -18.41
N ASP A 100 13.59 8.67 -17.86
CA ASP A 100 12.59 7.68 -18.29
C ASP A 100 11.31 7.63 -17.43
N ASP A 101 11.34 8.15 -16.21
CA ASP A 101 10.28 8.02 -15.21
C ASP A 101 9.77 9.41 -14.73
N ALA A 102 8.44 9.57 -14.67
CA ALA A 102 7.75 10.78 -14.24
C ALA A 102 7.91 11.06 -12.73
N LEU A 103 7.94 10.02 -11.90
CA LEU A 103 8.09 10.09 -10.45
C LEU A 103 9.55 10.17 -10.01
N HIS A 104 10.45 9.48 -10.72
CA HIS A 104 11.87 9.42 -10.36
C HIS A 104 12.77 9.61 -11.58
N ALA A 105 13.22 10.83 -11.84
CA ALA A 105 14.08 11.11 -13.00
C ALA A 105 15.40 10.31 -12.95
N ARG A 106 15.59 9.39 -13.91
CA ARG A 106 16.81 8.58 -14.07
C ARG A 106 17.37 8.71 -15.47
N ILE A 107 18.63 9.11 -15.57
CA ILE A 107 19.34 9.22 -16.85
C ILE A 107 20.33 8.07 -17.02
N GLY A 108 20.57 7.66 -18.27
CA GLY A 108 21.66 6.75 -18.63
C GLY A 108 22.86 7.53 -19.13
N VAL A 109 24.04 7.29 -18.56
CA VAL A 109 25.28 8.01 -18.90
C VAL A 109 26.41 7.05 -19.23
N VAL A 110 27.34 7.50 -20.08
CA VAL A 110 28.61 6.81 -20.36
C VAL A 110 29.78 7.62 -19.80
N THR A 111 30.65 6.95 -19.04
CA THR A 111 31.82 7.57 -18.36
C THR A 111 33.10 7.50 -19.20
N LEU A 112 34.13 8.26 -18.80
CA LEU A 112 35.49 8.15 -19.37
C LEU A 112 36.08 6.73 -19.27
N ASP A 113 35.72 5.98 -18.23
CA ASP A 113 36.13 4.60 -18.02
C ASP A 113 35.35 3.59 -18.87
N ARG A 114 34.54 4.09 -19.83
CA ARG A 114 33.74 3.29 -20.77
C ARG A 114 32.67 2.46 -20.07
N GLN A 115 32.17 2.93 -18.93
CA GLN A 115 31.08 2.30 -18.21
C GLN A 115 29.77 2.99 -18.55
N PHE A 116 28.72 2.18 -18.73
CA PHE A 116 27.35 2.68 -18.73
C PHE A 116 26.84 2.67 -17.28
N ARG A 117 26.22 3.76 -16.84
CA ARG A 117 25.63 3.90 -15.50
C ARG A 117 24.26 4.55 -15.61
N ARG A 118 23.33 4.11 -14.76
CA ARG A 118 22.11 4.85 -14.48
C ARG A 118 22.34 5.76 -13.28
N VAL A 119 21.86 6.99 -13.36
CA VAL A 119 22.09 8.03 -12.35
C VAL A 119 20.76 8.70 -12.01
N SER A 120 20.53 8.88 -10.72
CA SER A 120 19.31 9.42 -10.13
C SER A 120 19.63 10.45 -9.04
N ALA A 121 18.64 11.19 -8.56
CA ALA A 121 18.85 12.21 -7.52
C ALA A 121 19.57 11.69 -6.25
N PRO A 122 19.29 10.48 -5.71
CA PRO A 122 20.05 9.90 -4.59
C PRO A 122 21.55 9.69 -4.84
N ASP A 123 21.97 9.56 -6.10
CA ASP A 123 23.38 9.37 -6.48
C ASP A 123 24.17 10.69 -6.50
N LEU A 124 23.49 11.83 -6.31
CA LEU A 124 24.00 13.17 -6.54
C LEU A 124 23.98 14.02 -5.26
N GLY A 125 25.08 14.71 -4.98
CA GLY A 125 25.15 15.71 -3.90
C GLY A 125 24.68 17.11 -4.31
N SER A 126 24.62 17.40 -5.61
CA SER A 126 24.20 18.69 -6.18
C SER A 126 23.86 18.53 -7.66
N ALA A 127 23.14 19.50 -8.24
CA ALA A 127 22.82 19.48 -9.66
C ALA A 127 24.10 19.38 -10.49
N PRO A 128 24.17 18.43 -11.44
CA PRO A 128 25.37 18.22 -12.24
C PRO A 128 25.48 19.35 -13.28
N PRO A 129 26.62 20.05 -13.38
CA PRO A 129 26.79 21.10 -14.38
C PRO A 129 26.87 20.49 -15.79
N VAL A 130 26.29 21.16 -16.78
CA VAL A 130 26.46 20.84 -18.20
C VAL A 130 27.73 21.52 -18.70
N LEU A 131 28.70 20.71 -19.13
CA LEU A 131 30.00 21.15 -19.68
C LEU A 131 29.93 21.38 -21.19
N GLY A 132 28.97 20.75 -21.88
CA GLY A 132 28.81 20.90 -23.31
C GLY A 132 27.88 19.85 -23.92
N ARG A 133 27.97 19.67 -25.23
CA ARG A 133 27.16 18.69 -25.97
C ARG A 133 27.97 17.98 -27.04
N ILE A 134 27.71 16.69 -27.17
CA ILE A 134 28.31 15.79 -28.16
C ILE A 134 27.17 15.22 -29.02
N LYS A 135 27.27 15.36 -30.35
CA LYS A 135 26.31 14.74 -31.27
C LYS A 135 26.39 13.21 -31.19
N LEU A 136 25.27 12.57 -30.87
CA LEU A 136 25.12 11.11 -30.80
C LEU A 136 24.40 10.58 -32.04
N ALA A 137 24.75 9.37 -32.49
CA ALA A 137 24.02 8.67 -33.53
C ALA A 137 22.62 8.30 -33.02
N LYS A 138 21.62 8.26 -33.91
CA LYS A 138 20.22 8.00 -33.52
C LYS A 138 20.07 6.60 -32.92
N ASP A 139 20.79 5.65 -33.47
CA ASP A 139 20.85 4.21 -33.22
C ASP A 139 22.01 3.77 -32.28
N LEU A 140 22.62 4.70 -31.55
CA LEU A 140 23.68 4.40 -30.57
C LEU A 140 23.24 3.29 -29.59
N ASP A 141 24.01 2.21 -29.52
CA ASP A 141 23.88 1.14 -28.55
C ASP A 141 24.80 1.40 -27.34
N SER A 142 24.18 1.76 -26.21
CA SER A 142 24.87 2.04 -24.94
C SER A 142 25.61 0.81 -24.37
N ARG A 143 25.30 -0.41 -24.81
CA ARG A 143 25.97 -1.65 -24.39
C ARG A 143 27.21 -1.96 -25.21
N SER A 144 27.28 -1.50 -26.46
CA SER A 144 28.38 -1.75 -27.38
C SER A 144 29.72 -1.20 -26.86
N THR A 145 30.70 -2.09 -26.70
CA THR A 145 32.06 -1.73 -26.25
C THR A 145 32.77 -0.78 -27.22
N LYS A 146 32.52 -0.93 -28.53
CA LYS A 146 33.11 -0.09 -29.58
C LYS A 146 32.60 1.35 -29.46
N GLU A 147 31.30 1.52 -29.27
CA GLU A 147 30.67 2.84 -29.15
C GLU A 147 31.03 3.53 -27.83
N ARG A 148 31.02 2.80 -26.71
CA ARG A 148 31.50 3.34 -25.42
C ARG A 148 32.95 3.82 -25.48
N LYS A 149 33.83 3.10 -26.18
CA LYS A 149 35.23 3.52 -26.40
C LYS A 149 35.29 4.81 -27.23
N ALA A 150 34.48 4.95 -28.27
CA ALA A 150 34.42 6.15 -29.09
C ALA A 150 33.90 7.37 -28.31
N LEU A 151 32.86 7.19 -27.49
CA LEU A 151 32.33 8.25 -26.61
C LEU A 151 33.34 8.69 -25.56
N ALA A 152 34.04 7.74 -24.92
CA ALA A 152 35.08 8.06 -23.95
C ALA A 152 36.21 8.92 -24.55
N THR A 153 36.63 8.66 -25.80
CA THR A 153 37.60 9.51 -26.51
C THR A 153 37.09 10.94 -26.69
N ARG A 154 35.80 11.10 -27.05
CA ARG A 154 35.16 12.40 -27.25
C ARG A 154 34.88 13.16 -25.95
N LEU A 155 34.85 12.46 -24.81
CA LEU A 155 34.70 13.05 -23.48
C LEU A 155 36.02 13.63 -22.92
N ARG A 156 37.19 13.19 -23.40
CA ARG A 156 38.50 13.63 -22.88
C ARG A 156 38.70 15.15 -22.82
N PRO A 157 38.27 15.95 -23.81
CA PRO A 157 38.43 17.41 -23.75
C PRO A 157 37.74 18.06 -22.54
N PHE A 158 36.70 17.42 -21.98
CA PHE A 158 35.94 17.94 -20.84
C PHE A 158 36.51 17.50 -19.48
N ALA A 159 37.61 16.72 -19.46
CA ALA A 159 38.12 16.11 -18.23
C ALA A 159 38.66 17.14 -17.22
N GLU A 160 39.38 18.15 -17.70
CA GLU A 160 39.94 19.20 -16.84
C GLU A 160 38.84 20.07 -16.23
N GLU A 161 37.86 20.46 -17.04
CA GLU A 161 36.70 21.25 -16.59
C GLU A 161 35.86 20.49 -15.57
N ALA A 162 35.57 19.21 -15.82
CA ALA A 162 34.86 18.36 -14.87
C ALA A 162 35.61 18.24 -13.54
N ALA A 163 36.93 17.99 -13.58
CA ALA A 163 37.75 17.84 -12.39
C ALA A 163 37.84 19.13 -11.54
N GLY A 164 37.68 20.29 -12.17
CA GLY A 164 37.62 21.60 -11.51
C GLY A 164 36.28 21.88 -10.81
N HIS A 165 35.23 21.09 -11.07
CA HIS A 165 33.91 21.35 -10.49
C HIS A 165 33.89 21.17 -8.97
N ARG A 166 33.27 22.13 -8.28
CA ARG A 166 33.01 22.08 -6.84
C ARG A 166 31.50 22.20 -6.61
N PRO A 167 30.88 21.21 -5.94
CA PRO A 167 29.45 21.26 -5.68
C PRO A 167 29.13 22.45 -4.78
N ARG A 168 28.18 23.30 -5.19
CA ARG A 168 27.64 24.34 -4.32
C ARG A 168 26.66 23.70 -3.35
N LYS A 169 26.77 24.06 -2.06
CA LYS A 169 25.73 23.72 -1.08
C LYS A 169 24.44 24.41 -1.49
N ALA A 170 23.32 23.71 -1.31
CA ALA A 170 22.01 24.31 -1.50
C ALA A 170 21.91 25.61 -0.67
N PRO A 171 21.34 26.69 -1.24
CA PRO A 171 21.12 27.92 -0.49
C PRO A 171 20.32 27.63 0.78
N ARG A 172 20.57 28.40 1.83
CA ARG A 172 19.67 28.39 2.99
C ARG A 172 18.43 29.19 2.63
N ASP A 173 17.29 28.76 3.15
CA ASP A 173 16.05 29.51 3.06
C ASP A 173 16.15 30.77 3.95
N PRO A 174 16.08 31.99 3.40
CA PRO A 174 16.21 33.22 4.17
C PRO A 174 15.16 33.34 5.28
N GLY A 175 13.91 32.92 5.03
CA GLY A 175 12.82 32.98 6.01
C GLY A 175 13.08 32.09 7.23
N SER A 176 13.55 30.86 7.00
CA SER A 176 13.98 29.94 8.05
C SER A 176 15.14 30.50 8.87
N ASP A 177 16.14 31.10 8.20
CA ASP A 177 17.30 31.71 8.88
C ASP A 177 16.87 32.93 9.72
N GLU A 178 15.97 33.79 9.22
CA GLU A 178 15.39 34.91 9.96
C GLU A 178 14.64 34.45 11.21
N LEU A 179 13.77 33.45 11.09
CA LEU A 179 13.03 32.86 12.20
C LEU A 179 13.97 32.30 13.28
N ILE A 180 14.94 31.46 12.89
CA ILE A 180 15.91 30.85 13.81
C ILE A 180 16.73 31.94 14.52
N ASN A 181 17.15 32.98 13.80
CA ASN A 181 17.90 34.09 14.38
C ASN A 181 17.04 34.91 15.36
N GLY A 182 15.76 35.13 15.04
CA GLY A 182 14.79 35.76 15.93
C GLY A 182 14.62 34.99 17.23
N LEU A 183 14.37 33.68 17.15
CA LEU A 183 14.24 32.81 18.32
C LEU A 183 15.52 32.79 19.16
N ARG A 184 16.71 32.72 18.53
CA ARG A 184 18.00 32.80 19.25
C ARG A 184 18.20 34.14 19.94
N ALA A 185 17.73 35.24 19.36
CA ALA A 185 17.78 36.56 19.99
C ALA A 185 16.85 36.65 21.20
N GLN A 186 15.64 36.10 21.11
CA GLN A 186 14.71 35.99 22.25
C GLN A 186 15.31 35.14 23.37
N LEU A 187 15.87 33.97 23.02
CA LEU A 187 16.53 33.08 23.98
C LEU A 187 17.65 33.78 24.76
N ARG A 188 18.49 34.58 24.08
CA ARG A 188 19.59 35.33 24.74
C ARG A 188 19.10 36.43 25.69
N ARG A 189 17.93 37.02 25.42
CA ARG A 189 17.33 38.09 26.24
C ARG A 189 16.59 37.55 27.46
N HIS A 190 16.26 36.27 27.47
CA HIS A 190 15.50 35.65 28.54
C HIS A 190 16.29 35.64 29.86
N PRO A 191 15.69 36.01 31.02
CA PRO A 191 16.38 36.07 32.32
C PRO A 191 17.13 34.78 32.70
N CYS A 192 16.49 33.63 32.47
CA CYS A 192 17.08 32.30 32.72
C CYS A 192 18.32 31.96 31.86
N HIS A 193 18.65 32.75 30.83
CA HIS A 193 19.83 32.52 29.97
C HIS A 193 21.14 32.63 30.76
N GLY A 194 21.19 33.51 31.77
CA GLY A 194 22.33 33.74 32.64
C GLY A 194 22.37 32.87 33.92
N CYS A 195 21.43 31.94 34.10
CA CYS A 195 21.39 31.09 35.29
C CYS A 195 22.61 30.16 35.35
N ALA A 196 23.24 30.05 36.53
CA ALA A 196 24.35 29.11 36.74
C ALA A 196 23.92 27.64 36.62
N ASP A 197 22.69 27.31 37.06
CA ASP A 197 22.11 25.97 37.02
C ASP A 197 21.30 25.69 35.75
N ARG A 198 21.45 26.53 34.71
CA ARG A 198 20.65 26.46 33.47
C ARG A 198 20.64 25.08 32.83
N GLU A 199 21.78 24.39 32.79
CA GLU A 199 21.85 23.06 32.17
C GLU A 199 21.20 21.98 33.05
N ALA A 200 21.10 22.17 34.37
CA ALA A 200 20.34 21.28 35.25
C ALA A 200 18.84 21.38 34.96
N HIS A 201 18.30 22.61 34.88
CA HIS A 201 16.92 22.84 34.46
C HIS A 201 16.67 22.35 33.03
N ALA A 202 17.63 22.54 32.11
CA ALA A 202 17.53 22.09 30.73
C ALA A 202 17.35 20.56 30.63
N ARG A 203 18.07 19.77 31.44
CA ARG A 203 17.89 18.30 31.47
C ARG A 203 16.47 17.89 31.86
N TRP A 204 15.84 18.58 32.80
CA TRP A 204 14.44 18.34 33.15
C TRP A 204 13.50 18.72 32.01
N SER A 205 13.75 19.84 31.34
CA SER A 205 12.98 20.24 30.16
C SER A 205 13.10 19.25 29.00
N GLU A 206 14.28 18.67 28.77
CA GLU A 206 14.47 17.64 27.74
C GLU A 206 13.68 16.37 28.05
N ARG A 207 13.63 15.96 29.32
CA ARG A 207 12.80 14.84 29.76
C ARG A 207 11.31 15.15 29.61
N PHE A 208 10.89 16.37 29.92
CA PHE A 208 9.52 16.84 29.73
C PHE A 208 9.10 16.75 28.27
N TYR A 209 9.82 17.40 27.34
CA TYR A 209 9.45 17.40 25.92
C TYR A 209 9.51 16.01 25.29
N ARG A 210 10.45 15.15 25.72
CA ARG A 210 10.48 13.75 25.28
C ARG A 210 9.21 13.01 25.73
N LEU A 211 8.86 13.12 27.01
CA LEU A 211 7.69 12.45 27.58
C LEU A 211 6.38 13.00 27.00
N GLN A 212 6.33 14.31 26.70
CA GLN A 212 5.20 14.94 26.02
C GLN A 212 5.01 14.36 24.61
N GLY A 213 6.08 14.20 23.84
CA GLY A 213 6.04 13.55 22.53
C GLY A 213 5.58 12.08 22.59
N GLU A 214 6.06 11.32 23.57
CA GLU A 214 5.62 9.94 23.83
C GLU A 214 4.13 9.87 24.21
N THR A 215 3.66 10.81 25.03
CA THR A 215 2.26 10.92 25.45
C THR A 215 1.35 11.27 24.28
N ALA A 216 1.74 12.24 23.46
CA ALA A 216 1.00 12.59 22.24
C ALA A 216 0.94 11.42 21.23
N ALA A 217 1.97 10.57 21.18
CA ALA A 217 1.95 9.35 20.37
C ALA A 217 1.05 8.25 20.97
N LEU A 218 0.96 8.13 22.30
CA LEU A 218 0.01 7.26 22.98
C LEU A 218 -1.44 7.71 22.75
N GLN A 219 -1.72 9.00 22.88
CA GLN A 219 -3.06 9.56 22.67
C GLN A 219 -3.55 9.28 21.25
N ARG A 220 -2.74 9.57 20.22
CA ARG A 220 -3.08 9.25 18.82
C ARG A 220 -3.36 7.76 18.57
N ARG A 221 -2.72 6.86 19.32
CA ARG A 221 -2.98 5.41 19.23
C ARG A 221 -4.29 5.00 19.89
N VAL A 222 -4.68 5.67 20.97
CA VAL A 222 -6.00 5.50 21.58
C VAL A 222 -7.07 5.94 20.59
N ASP A 223 -6.93 7.16 20.07
CA ASP A 223 -7.90 7.75 19.15
C ASP A 223 -8.05 6.89 17.87
N SER A 224 -6.94 6.40 17.31
CA SER A 224 -6.97 5.60 16.08
C SER A 224 -7.61 4.22 16.27
N ARG A 225 -7.41 3.56 17.43
CA ARG A 225 -7.96 2.23 17.72
C ARG A 225 -9.43 2.26 18.06
N THR A 226 -9.90 3.29 18.76
CA THR A 226 -11.32 3.43 19.09
C THR A 226 -12.17 3.67 17.84
N HIS A 227 -11.63 4.39 16.84
CA HIS A 227 -12.38 4.78 15.65
C HIS A 227 -12.18 3.83 14.45
N SER A 228 -11.33 2.81 14.51
CA SER A 228 -11.04 2.00 13.31
C SER A 228 -12.18 1.03 12.96
N ILE A 229 -12.81 0.40 13.95
CA ILE A 229 -13.88 -0.57 13.72
C ILE A 229 -15.16 0.14 13.30
N ALA A 230 -15.56 1.21 14.00
CA ALA A 230 -16.75 1.99 13.64
C ALA A 230 -16.66 2.53 12.21
N ARG A 231 -15.52 3.15 11.85
CA ARG A 231 -15.32 3.64 10.47
C ARG A 231 -15.33 2.52 9.43
N GLN A 232 -14.81 1.34 9.76
CA GLN A 232 -14.87 0.21 8.83
C GLN A 232 -16.31 -0.31 8.66
N PHE A 233 -17.09 -0.35 9.75
CA PHE A 233 -18.50 -0.69 9.71
C PHE A 233 -19.32 0.33 8.90
N ASP A 234 -19.07 1.63 9.10
CA ASP A 234 -19.73 2.70 8.36
C ASP A 234 -19.47 2.56 6.86
N ARG A 235 -18.21 2.32 6.45
CA ARG A 235 -17.85 2.08 5.05
C ARG A 235 -18.54 0.86 4.45
N VAL A 236 -18.70 -0.23 5.21
CA VAL A 236 -19.48 -1.39 4.76
C VAL A 236 -20.94 -0.98 4.55
N CYS A 237 -21.53 -0.25 5.49
CA CYS A 237 -22.90 0.22 5.37
C CYS A 237 -23.09 1.12 4.15
N ASP A 238 -22.13 1.99 3.84
CA ASP A 238 -22.18 2.88 2.67
C ASP A 238 -22.14 2.10 1.34
N VAL A 239 -21.27 1.08 1.22
CA VAL A 239 -21.26 0.15 0.07
C VAL A 239 -22.61 -0.57 -0.06
N LEU A 240 -23.13 -1.11 1.05
CA LEU A 240 -24.40 -1.85 1.05
C LEU A 240 -25.61 -0.94 0.75
N LEU A 241 -25.55 0.34 1.13
CA LEU A 241 -26.56 1.34 0.78
C LEU A 241 -26.54 1.66 -0.72
N GLU A 242 -25.35 1.87 -1.31
CA GLU A 242 -25.22 2.14 -2.75
C GLU A 242 -25.73 0.97 -3.59
N LEU A 243 -25.36 -0.24 -3.21
CA LEU A 243 -25.79 -1.46 -3.90
C LEU A 243 -27.25 -1.84 -3.58
N GLY A 244 -27.90 -1.19 -2.60
CA GLY A 244 -29.31 -1.42 -2.27
C GLY A 244 -29.59 -2.64 -1.38
N TYR A 245 -28.58 -3.19 -0.73
CA TYR A 245 -28.71 -4.22 0.32
C TYR A 245 -29.19 -3.63 1.66
N LEU A 246 -28.95 -2.33 1.86
CA LEU A 246 -29.51 -1.53 2.94
C LEU A 246 -30.33 -0.38 2.37
N ARG A 247 -31.31 0.09 3.14
CA ARG A 247 -32.06 1.32 2.86
C ARG A 247 -32.13 2.17 4.12
N ARG A 248 -32.16 3.49 3.93
CA ARG A 248 -32.44 4.44 5.02
C ARG A 248 -33.95 4.57 5.23
N ASP A 249 -34.38 4.38 6.46
CA ASP A 249 -35.74 4.68 6.94
C ASP A 249 -35.59 5.69 8.09
N ASP A 250 -35.90 6.96 7.82
CA ASP A 250 -35.53 8.10 8.67
C ASP A 250 -34.04 8.12 9.08
N SER A 251 -33.74 7.88 10.36
CA SER A 251 -32.37 7.82 10.90
C SER A 251 -31.79 6.41 10.93
N ASP A 252 -32.61 5.39 10.66
CA ASP A 252 -32.24 3.99 10.87
C ASP A 252 -31.90 3.30 9.55
N LEU A 253 -31.00 2.31 9.63
CA LEU A 253 -30.68 1.42 8.51
C LEU A 253 -31.57 0.18 8.59
N VAL A 254 -32.25 -0.11 7.48
CA VAL A 254 -33.13 -1.27 7.35
C VAL A 254 -32.58 -2.20 6.28
N VAL A 255 -32.53 -3.49 6.60
CA VAL A 255 -32.12 -4.56 5.68
C VAL A 255 -33.20 -4.73 4.60
N THR A 256 -32.79 -4.80 3.33
CA THR A 256 -33.71 -5.06 2.20
C THR A 256 -33.86 -6.56 1.95
N ALA A 257 -34.78 -6.97 1.08
CA ALA A 257 -34.89 -8.38 0.68
C ALA A 257 -33.58 -8.90 0.04
N ASP A 258 -32.89 -8.05 -0.72
CA ASP A 258 -31.55 -8.37 -1.24
C ASP A 258 -30.54 -8.51 -0.09
N GLY A 259 -30.66 -7.67 0.94
CA GLY A 259 -29.88 -7.74 2.19
C GLY A 259 -30.08 -9.05 2.94
N ASP A 260 -31.30 -9.57 2.99
CA ASP A 260 -31.62 -10.87 3.59
C ASP A 260 -30.97 -12.01 2.79
N LEU A 261 -31.01 -11.96 1.45
CA LEU A 261 -30.29 -12.91 0.60
C LEU A 261 -28.79 -12.91 0.87
N LEU A 262 -28.17 -11.72 0.96
CA LEU A 262 -26.75 -11.58 1.31
C LEU A 262 -26.45 -12.18 2.69
N SER A 263 -27.32 -11.98 3.68
CA SER A 263 -27.14 -12.49 5.04
C SER A 263 -27.11 -14.02 5.14
N GLY A 264 -27.65 -14.72 4.13
CA GLY A 264 -27.62 -16.18 4.04
C GLY A 264 -26.33 -16.78 3.48
N ILE A 265 -25.42 -15.94 2.94
CA ILE A 265 -24.15 -16.38 2.37
C ILE A 265 -23.02 -16.07 3.34
N TYR A 266 -22.25 -17.10 3.72
CA TYR A 266 -21.15 -17.00 4.66
C TYR A 266 -19.83 -17.29 3.93
N SER A 267 -19.27 -16.27 3.29
CA SER A 267 -17.95 -16.35 2.64
C SER A 267 -17.26 -14.99 2.65
N ASP A 268 -15.98 -14.97 2.30
CA ASP A 268 -15.18 -13.74 2.10
C ASP A 268 -15.56 -12.96 0.82
N ILE A 269 -16.40 -13.55 -0.04
CA ILE A 269 -16.89 -13.02 -1.31
C ILE A 269 -18.42 -13.09 -1.40
N ASP A 270 -19.08 -13.01 -0.25
CA ASP A 270 -20.53 -13.08 -0.09
C ASP A 270 -21.27 -12.06 -0.97
N LEU A 271 -20.78 -10.82 -1.01
CA LEU A 271 -21.33 -9.73 -1.81
C LEU A 271 -21.30 -10.04 -3.30
N LEU A 272 -20.22 -10.65 -3.79
CA LEU A 272 -20.11 -11.07 -5.19
C LEU A 272 -21.13 -12.16 -5.51
N VAL A 273 -21.26 -13.15 -4.63
CA VAL A 273 -22.24 -14.24 -4.80
C VAL A 273 -23.66 -13.69 -4.82
N ALA A 274 -24.01 -12.86 -3.83
CA ALA A 274 -25.32 -12.24 -3.72
C ALA A 274 -25.64 -11.38 -4.95
N GLN A 275 -24.69 -10.57 -5.42
CA GLN A 275 -24.90 -9.70 -6.56
C GLN A 275 -24.99 -10.50 -7.87
N ALA A 276 -24.21 -11.58 -8.04
CA ALA A 276 -24.30 -12.46 -9.20
C ALA A 276 -25.64 -13.20 -9.28
N LEU A 277 -26.19 -13.60 -8.14
CA LEU A 277 -27.54 -14.18 -8.05
C LEU A 277 -28.60 -13.14 -8.39
N ARG A 278 -28.52 -11.95 -7.81
CA ARG A 278 -29.45 -10.84 -8.03
C ARG A 278 -29.50 -10.37 -9.49
N GLU A 279 -28.35 -10.31 -10.15
CA GLU A 279 -28.24 -9.99 -11.58
C GLU A 279 -28.57 -11.17 -12.50
N GLY A 280 -28.82 -12.36 -11.93
CA GLY A 280 -29.17 -13.55 -12.68
C GLY A 280 -28.04 -14.09 -13.56
N LEU A 281 -26.77 -13.82 -13.23
CA LEU A 281 -25.61 -14.23 -14.03
C LEU A 281 -25.50 -15.75 -14.18
N TRP A 282 -26.06 -16.49 -13.23
CA TRP A 282 -26.04 -17.96 -13.18
C TRP A 282 -27.40 -18.58 -13.54
N SER A 283 -28.37 -17.76 -13.94
CA SER A 283 -29.76 -18.16 -14.18
C SER A 283 -29.92 -19.20 -15.31
N THR A 284 -29.01 -19.23 -16.28
CA THR A 284 -29.05 -20.16 -17.43
C THR A 284 -28.23 -21.43 -17.22
N LEU A 285 -27.45 -21.51 -16.14
CA LEU A 285 -26.56 -22.65 -15.90
C LEU A 285 -27.33 -23.90 -15.49
N ASP A 286 -26.92 -25.03 -16.06
CA ASP A 286 -27.31 -26.35 -15.60
C ASP A 286 -26.54 -26.73 -14.31
N PRO A 287 -26.93 -27.80 -13.59
CA PRO A 287 -26.26 -28.18 -12.35
C PRO A 287 -24.73 -28.40 -12.47
N PRO A 288 -24.21 -29.07 -13.52
CA PRO A 288 -22.77 -29.12 -13.78
C PRO A 288 -22.12 -27.74 -13.97
N GLY A 289 -22.76 -26.85 -14.73
CA GLY A 289 -22.28 -25.50 -14.95
C GLY A 289 -22.24 -24.67 -13.68
N LEU A 290 -23.29 -24.74 -12.86
CA LEU A 290 -23.35 -24.04 -11.57
C LEU A 290 -22.23 -24.49 -10.63
N ALA A 291 -22.02 -25.80 -10.45
CA ALA A 291 -20.90 -26.31 -9.66
C ALA A 291 -19.53 -25.86 -10.18
N SER A 292 -19.39 -25.73 -11.50
CA SER A 292 -18.14 -25.28 -12.13
C SER A 292 -17.87 -23.79 -11.87
N VAL A 293 -18.90 -22.95 -11.90
CA VAL A 293 -18.77 -21.53 -11.57
C VAL A 293 -18.47 -21.34 -10.09
N VAL A 294 -19.23 -22.00 -9.20
CA VAL A 294 -18.99 -21.96 -7.75
C VAL A 294 -17.58 -22.44 -7.38
N ALA A 295 -17.02 -23.40 -8.12
CA ALA A 295 -15.62 -23.80 -7.95
C ALA A 295 -14.61 -22.67 -8.22
N GLY A 296 -14.88 -21.77 -9.16
CA GLY A 296 -14.05 -20.59 -9.41
C GLY A 296 -14.22 -19.49 -8.36
N ILE A 297 -15.32 -19.53 -7.60
CA ILE A 297 -15.60 -18.62 -6.50
C ILE A 297 -14.84 -19.08 -5.26
N VAL A 298 -14.97 -20.34 -4.83
CA VAL A 298 -14.34 -20.82 -3.58
C VAL A 298 -12.85 -21.13 -3.70
N TYR A 299 -12.31 -21.29 -4.91
CA TYR A 299 -10.93 -21.72 -5.07
C TYR A 299 -9.93 -20.61 -4.75
N GLU A 300 -8.90 -20.97 -3.98
CA GLU A 300 -7.73 -20.15 -3.72
C GLU A 300 -6.47 -20.96 -4.04
N GLY A 301 -6.01 -20.86 -5.28
CA GLY A 301 -4.77 -21.45 -5.74
C GLY A 301 -3.56 -20.54 -5.50
N ARG A 302 -2.38 -21.10 -5.72
CA ARG A 302 -1.19 -20.27 -5.95
C ARG A 302 -1.29 -19.76 -7.39
N GLN A 303 -1.22 -18.45 -7.57
CA GLN A 303 -1.23 -17.79 -8.88
C GLN A 303 -0.25 -18.51 -9.82
N ARG A 304 -0.79 -19.05 -10.92
CA ARG A 304 -0.03 -19.75 -11.96
C ARG A 304 0.25 -18.74 -13.08
N ASP A 305 1.42 -18.85 -13.71
CA ASP A 305 1.77 -18.03 -14.89
C ASP A 305 0.95 -18.39 -16.14
N GLU A 306 0.28 -19.55 -16.15
CA GLU A 306 -0.53 -20.04 -17.26
C GLU A 306 -2.03 -19.83 -17.02
N SER A 307 -2.74 -19.32 -18.03
CA SER A 307 -4.19 -19.14 -17.96
C SER A 307 -4.91 -20.49 -17.76
N PRO A 308 -5.84 -20.59 -16.80
CA PRO A 308 -6.51 -21.84 -16.53
C PRO A 308 -7.36 -22.28 -17.73
N ARG A 309 -7.40 -23.59 -17.97
CA ARG A 309 -8.36 -24.17 -18.92
C ARG A 309 -9.76 -23.95 -18.37
N LEU A 310 -10.67 -23.43 -19.18
CA LEU A 310 -12.08 -23.23 -18.80
C LEU A 310 -13.02 -23.98 -19.74
N PRO A 311 -14.17 -24.49 -19.24
CA PRO A 311 -15.26 -24.97 -20.08
C PRO A 311 -15.71 -23.91 -21.11
N GLY A 312 -16.35 -24.34 -22.19
CA GLY A 312 -16.93 -23.43 -23.19
C GLY A 312 -18.37 -23.04 -22.88
N GLY A 313 -19.02 -22.34 -23.81
CA GLY A 313 -20.47 -22.11 -23.78
C GLY A 313 -20.92 -21.15 -22.67
N GLU A 314 -22.08 -21.44 -22.07
CA GLU A 314 -22.70 -20.63 -21.01
C GLU A 314 -21.81 -20.54 -19.75
N ILE A 315 -21.07 -21.61 -19.41
CA ILE A 315 -20.18 -21.62 -18.25
C ILE A 315 -19.10 -20.56 -18.39
N ARG A 316 -18.48 -20.46 -19.57
CA ARG A 316 -17.47 -19.43 -19.84
C ARG A 316 -18.04 -18.02 -19.71
N ARG A 317 -19.22 -17.78 -20.30
CA ARG A 317 -19.90 -16.48 -20.23
C ARG A 317 -20.22 -16.10 -18.80
N ALA A 318 -20.70 -17.05 -17.99
CA ALA A 318 -20.98 -16.81 -16.57
C ALA A 318 -19.70 -16.46 -15.79
N LEU A 319 -18.58 -17.15 -16.03
CA LEU A 319 -17.29 -16.84 -15.39
C LEU A 319 -16.77 -15.45 -15.78
N GLU A 320 -16.84 -15.11 -17.07
CA GLU A 320 -16.42 -13.79 -17.58
C GLU A 320 -17.30 -12.66 -17.02
N ALA A 321 -18.62 -12.88 -16.96
CA ALA A 321 -19.56 -11.94 -16.35
C ALA A 321 -19.30 -11.78 -14.85
N THR A 322 -19.02 -12.87 -14.14
CA THR A 322 -18.72 -12.84 -12.69
C THR A 322 -17.39 -12.14 -12.40
N ALA A 323 -16.37 -12.33 -13.26
CA ALA A 323 -15.10 -11.60 -13.15
C ALA A 323 -15.27 -10.09 -13.41
N THR A 324 -16.12 -9.73 -14.38
CA THR A 324 -16.49 -8.33 -14.65
C THR A 324 -17.19 -7.73 -13.43
N LEU A 325 -18.19 -8.41 -12.89
CA LEU A 325 -18.91 -7.98 -11.69
C LEU A 325 -17.98 -7.81 -10.48
N SER A 326 -17.02 -8.71 -10.29
CA SER A 326 -16.02 -8.55 -9.22
C SER A 326 -15.19 -7.27 -9.39
N SER A 327 -14.82 -6.93 -10.62
CA SER A 327 -14.09 -5.67 -10.91
C SER A 327 -14.95 -4.43 -10.64
N ASP A 328 -16.25 -4.51 -10.95
CA ASP A 328 -17.21 -3.43 -10.70
C ASP A 328 -17.45 -3.23 -9.20
N LEU A 329 -17.62 -4.32 -8.44
CA LEU A 329 -17.73 -4.28 -6.99
C LEU A 329 -16.46 -3.74 -6.33
N GLU A 330 -15.27 -4.11 -6.80
CA GLU A 330 -14.02 -3.52 -6.35
C GLU A 330 -13.94 -2.00 -6.61
N ALA A 331 -14.58 -1.50 -7.67
CA ALA A 331 -14.64 -0.08 -7.96
C ALA A 331 -15.54 0.65 -6.95
N VAL A 332 -16.72 0.09 -6.64
CA VAL A 332 -17.64 0.61 -5.62
C VAL A 332 -16.98 0.59 -4.24
N GLU A 333 -16.35 -0.52 -3.84
CA GLU A 333 -15.63 -0.59 -2.56
C GLU A 333 -14.55 0.49 -2.46
N ARG A 334 -13.80 0.72 -3.55
CA ARG A 334 -12.74 1.73 -3.58
C ARG A 334 -13.27 3.16 -3.43
N GLU A 335 -14.44 3.46 -3.99
CA GLU A 335 -15.10 4.76 -3.84
C GLU A 335 -15.45 5.05 -2.37
N HIS A 336 -15.85 4.02 -1.62
CA HIS A 336 -16.17 4.11 -0.20
C HIS A 336 -14.99 3.87 0.75
N GLU A 337 -13.74 3.85 0.25
CA GLU A 337 -12.54 3.50 1.01
C GLU A 337 -12.62 2.12 1.72
N ALA A 338 -13.46 1.24 1.18
CA ALA A 338 -13.59 -0.16 1.55
C ALA A 338 -12.64 -1.02 0.71
N ARG A 339 -12.25 -2.18 1.25
CA ARG A 339 -11.54 -3.21 0.49
C ARG A 339 -11.72 -4.56 1.16
N PHE A 340 -12.60 -5.37 0.61
CA PHE A 340 -12.96 -6.67 1.17
C PHE A 340 -12.77 -7.78 0.14
N GLN A 341 -12.98 -7.50 -1.15
CA GLN A 341 -12.88 -8.52 -2.18
C GLN A 341 -11.44 -9.00 -2.42
N ARG A 342 -11.33 -10.28 -2.79
CA ARG A 342 -10.11 -10.89 -3.32
C ARG A 342 -10.25 -11.17 -4.81
N GLU A 343 -9.10 -11.36 -5.45
CA GLU A 343 -9.04 -11.78 -6.85
C GLU A 343 -9.58 -13.22 -7.01
N LEU A 344 -10.35 -13.44 -8.08
CA LEU A 344 -10.89 -14.75 -8.43
C LEU A 344 -9.83 -15.63 -9.08
N ASP A 345 -9.79 -16.91 -8.70
CA ASP A 345 -8.93 -17.91 -9.31
C ASP A 345 -9.76 -19.03 -9.95
N PHE A 346 -9.69 -19.13 -11.27
CA PHE A 346 -10.43 -20.13 -12.04
C PHE A 346 -9.65 -21.44 -12.28
N GLY A 347 -8.52 -21.65 -11.60
CA GLY A 347 -7.66 -22.83 -11.71
C GLY A 347 -8.33 -24.17 -11.42
N PHE A 348 -9.38 -24.18 -10.58
CA PHE A 348 -10.11 -25.40 -10.22
C PHE A 348 -11.35 -25.68 -11.08
N VAL A 349 -11.82 -24.71 -11.86
CA VAL A 349 -13.06 -24.79 -12.63
C VAL A 349 -13.08 -26.01 -13.55
N TRP A 350 -12.01 -26.26 -14.29
CA TRP A 350 -11.96 -27.40 -15.21
C TRP A 350 -11.99 -28.75 -14.48
N ALA A 351 -11.26 -28.85 -13.37
CA ALA A 351 -11.25 -30.07 -12.56
C ALA A 351 -12.65 -30.37 -12.01
N MET A 352 -13.33 -29.35 -11.48
CA MET A 352 -14.70 -29.50 -11.00
C MET A 352 -15.66 -29.85 -12.13
N HIS A 353 -15.60 -29.15 -13.27
CA HIS A 353 -16.45 -29.45 -14.43
C HIS A 353 -16.32 -30.90 -14.87
N ARG A 354 -15.09 -31.41 -15.00
CA ARG A 354 -14.87 -32.83 -15.34
C ARG A 354 -15.41 -33.78 -14.27
N TRP A 355 -15.33 -33.39 -13.01
CA TRP A 355 -15.85 -34.16 -11.90
C TRP A 355 -17.38 -34.27 -11.95
N VAL A 356 -18.10 -33.17 -12.03
CA VAL A 356 -19.58 -33.22 -12.07
C VAL A 356 -20.14 -33.87 -13.33
N GLN A 357 -19.34 -33.94 -14.40
CA GLN A 357 -19.64 -34.70 -15.64
C GLN A 357 -19.30 -36.20 -15.53
N GLY A 358 -18.94 -36.73 -14.36
CA GLY A 358 -18.66 -38.16 -14.15
C GLY A 358 -17.23 -38.61 -14.44
N GLY A 359 -16.28 -37.68 -14.60
CA GLY A 359 -14.87 -38.00 -14.82
C GLY A 359 -14.23 -38.81 -13.68
N ARG A 360 -13.19 -39.59 -14.01
CA ARG A 360 -12.43 -40.37 -13.01
C ARG A 360 -11.46 -39.45 -12.26
N LEU A 361 -11.44 -39.54 -10.93
CA LEU A 361 -10.60 -38.70 -10.07
C LEU A 361 -9.12 -38.78 -10.45
N ALA A 362 -8.59 -39.99 -10.66
CA ALA A 362 -7.18 -40.18 -11.01
C ALA A 362 -6.77 -39.37 -12.26
N SER A 363 -7.61 -39.36 -13.30
CA SER A 363 -7.35 -38.58 -14.52
C SER A 363 -7.41 -37.08 -14.25
N ILE A 364 -8.35 -36.62 -13.43
CA ILE A 364 -8.50 -35.21 -13.09
C ILE A 364 -7.27 -34.71 -12.32
N LEU A 365 -6.82 -35.44 -11.29
CA LEU A 365 -5.66 -35.06 -10.48
C LEU A 365 -4.38 -34.97 -11.31
N THR A 366 -4.17 -35.91 -12.25
CA THR A 366 -3.02 -35.87 -13.17
C THR A 366 -3.07 -34.66 -14.12
N GLU A 367 -4.25 -34.25 -14.58
CA GLU A 367 -4.41 -33.10 -15.49
C GLU A 367 -4.31 -31.74 -14.76
N SER A 368 -4.75 -31.65 -13.50
CA SER A 368 -4.81 -30.38 -12.76
C SER A 368 -3.60 -30.10 -11.87
N ASP A 369 -2.71 -31.08 -11.70
CA ASP A 369 -1.61 -31.03 -10.72
C ASP A 369 -2.11 -30.69 -9.31
N LEU A 370 -3.16 -31.40 -8.87
CA LEU A 370 -3.76 -31.25 -7.54
C LEU A 370 -3.53 -32.50 -6.71
N ALA A 371 -3.27 -32.31 -5.41
CA ALA A 371 -3.32 -33.41 -4.46
C ALA A 371 -4.77 -33.88 -4.24
N ALA A 372 -4.96 -35.17 -4.00
CA ALA A 372 -6.29 -35.72 -3.74
C ALA A 372 -6.99 -35.06 -2.53
N GLY A 373 -6.23 -34.73 -1.48
CA GLY A 373 -6.76 -34.04 -0.29
C GLY A 373 -7.26 -32.63 -0.60
N ASP A 374 -6.50 -31.86 -1.39
CA ASP A 374 -6.92 -30.52 -1.81
C ASP A 374 -8.17 -30.57 -2.68
N PHE A 375 -8.25 -31.54 -3.60
CA PHE A 375 -9.46 -31.75 -4.40
C PHE A 375 -10.70 -31.96 -3.52
N VAL A 376 -10.61 -32.86 -2.53
CA VAL A 376 -11.74 -33.14 -1.62
C VAL A 376 -12.11 -31.91 -0.80
N ARG A 377 -11.12 -31.16 -0.31
CA ARG A 377 -11.35 -29.91 0.44
C ARG A 377 -12.12 -28.88 -0.40
N TRP A 378 -11.66 -28.60 -1.61
CA TRP A 378 -12.34 -27.65 -2.50
C TRP A 378 -13.72 -28.15 -2.93
N ALA A 379 -13.87 -29.46 -3.19
CA ALA A 379 -15.17 -30.04 -3.50
C ALA A 379 -16.17 -29.87 -2.34
N ARG A 380 -15.72 -29.98 -1.08
CA ARG A 380 -16.56 -29.71 0.10
C ARG A 380 -16.95 -28.24 0.21
N GLN A 381 -16.02 -27.31 0.00
CA GLN A 381 -16.36 -25.89 -0.02
C GLN A 381 -17.32 -25.50 -1.15
N VAL A 382 -17.24 -26.17 -2.31
CA VAL A 382 -18.25 -26.04 -3.37
C VAL A 382 -19.61 -26.52 -2.90
N ILE A 383 -19.69 -27.67 -2.20
CA ILE A 383 -20.95 -28.16 -1.62
C ILE A 383 -21.49 -27.15 -0.60
N ASP A 384 -20.63 -26.66 0.29
CA ASP A 384 -21.01 -25.72 1.36
C ASP A 384 -21.57 -24.41 0.77
N LEU A 385 -20.92 -23.83 -0.25
CA LEU A 385 -21.42 -22.62 -0.89
C LEU A 385 -22.70 -22.89 -1.71
N LEU A 386 -22.82 -24.05 -2.36
CA LEU A 386 -24.07 -24.44 -3.03
C LEU A 386 -25.23 -24.61 -2.04
N ASP A 387 -24.97 -25.12 -0.83
CA ASP A 387 -25.95 -25.26 0.24
C ASP A 387 -26.39 -23.88 0.76
N GLN A 388 -25.45 -22.95 0.95
CA GLN A 388 -25.77 -21.55 1.29
C GLN A 388 -26.60 -20.88 0.20
N ILE A 389 -26.26 -21.07 -1.08
CA ILE A 389 -27.06 -20.57 -2.21
C ILE A 389 -28.46 -21.20 -2.20
N HIS A 390 -28.56 -22.50 -1.91
CA HIS A 390 -29.84 -23.20 -1.79
C HIS A 390 -30.74 -22.59 -0.72
N ASP A 391 -30.17 -22.24 0.43
CA ASP A 391 -30.91 -21.72 1.57
C ASP A 391 -31.25 -20.23 1.44
N ALA A 392 -30.35 -19.43 0.85
CA ALA A 392 -30.49 -17.97 0.72
C ALA A 392 -31.53 -17.53 -0.31
N VAL A 393 -31.74 -18.30 -1.39
CA VAL A 393 -32.72 -17.97 -2.43
C VAL A 393 -34.16 -18.31 -2.00
N GLU A 394 -35.15 -17.64 -2.59
CA GLU A 394 -36.57 -17.88 -2.33
C GLU A 394 -36.96 -19.36 -2.58
N VAL A 395 -38.04 -19.82 -1.93
CA VAL A 395 -38.44 -21.24 -1.91
C VAL A 395 -38.85 -21.74 -3.29
N ASP A 396 -39.42 -20.87 -4.13
CA ASP A 396 -39.90 -21.16 -5.47
C ASP A 396 -38.86 -20.86 -6.58
N ASP A 397 -37.67 -20.38 -6.23
CA ASP A 397 -36.61 -20.13 -7.20
C ASP A 397 -36.05 -21.44 -7.78
N SER A 398 -36.03 -21.53 -9.11
CA SER A 398 -35.35 -22.60 -9.87
C SER A 398 -33.90 -22.84 -9.47
N MET A 399 -33.20 -21.81 -8.97
CA MET A 399 -31.82 -21.90 -8.47
C MET A 399 -31.72 -22.87 -7.30
N ARG A 400 -32.73 -22.93 -6.43
CA ARG A 400 -32.79 -23.83 -5.28
C ARG A 400 -32.68 -25.29 -5.71
N ALA A 401 -33.44 -25.69 -6.73
CA ALA A 401 -33.39 -27.05 -7.28
C ALA A 401 -32.05 -27.34 -7.97
N ARG A 402 -31.52 -26.37 -8.74
CA ARG A 402 -30.24 -26.51 -9.45
C ARG A 402 -29.06 -26.65 -8.51
N ALA A 403 -29.00 -25.86 -7.44
CA ALA A 403 -27.98 -25.95 -6.39
C ALA A 403 -27.98 -27.33 -5.73
N ARG A 404 -29.16 -27.84 -5.36
CA ARG A 404 -29.31 -29.20 -4.79
C ARG A 404 -28.83 -30.28 -5.75
N SER A 405 -29.20 -30.20 -7.03
CA SER A 405 -28.71 -31.14 -8.05
C SER A 405 -27.20 -31.04 -8.25
N ALA A 406 -26.64 -29.83 -8.20
CA ALA A 406 -25.20 -29.60 -8.33
C ALA A 406 -24.44 -30.24 -7.15
N MET A 407 -24.92 -30.05 -5.91
CA MET A 407 -24.35 -30.70 -4.72
C MET A 407 -24.29 -32.22 -4.87
N ALA A 408 -25.38 -32.84 -5.33
CA ALA A 408 -25.44 -34.29 -5.54
C ALA A 408 -24.45 -34.80 -6.61
N LEU A 409 -24.12 -33.99 -7.62
CA LEU A 409 -23.11 -34.33 -8.62
C LEU A 409 -21.67 -34.21 -8.06
N VAL A 410 -21.45 -33.26 -7.15
CA VAL A 410 -20.14 -33.07 -6.49
C VAL A 410 -19.92 -34.14 -5.43
N ASP A 411 -20.95 -34.46 -4.63
CA ASP A 411 -20.90 -35.42 -3.52
C ASP A 411 -20.98 -36.88 -3.99
N ARG A 412 -19.92 -37.33 -4.68
CA ARG A 412 -19.78 -38.71 -5.16
C ARG A 412 -18.38 -39.26 -4.87
N GLY A 413 -18.21 -40.58 -5.02
CA GLY A 413 -16.90 -41.23 -4.85
C GLY A 413 -16.22 -40.85 -3.53
N ILE A 414 -14.92 -40.54 -3.56
CA ILE A 414 -14.13 -40.21 -2.35
C ILE A 414 -14.67 -38.99 -1.58
N VAL A 415 -15.35 -38.05 -2.26
CA VAL A 415 -15.93 -36.87 -1.61
C VAL A 415 -17.00 -37.32 -0.63
N ALA A 416 -17.91 -38.20 -1.06
CA ALA A 416 -19.00 -38.75 -0.24
C ALA A 416 -18.48 -39.65 0.91
N TYR A 417 -17.40 -40.41 0.71
CA TYR A 417 -16.83 -41.28 1.76
C TYR A 417 -16.22 -40.50 2.93
N SER A 418 -15.73 -39.29 2.68
CA SER A 418 -15.01 -38.50 3.70
C SER A 418 -15.93 -37.91 4.80
N ALA A 419 -17.26 -38.08 4.71
CA ALA A 419 -18.22 -37.60 5.71
C ALA A 419 -18.48 -38.59 6.87
N VAL A 420 -17.89 -39.79 6.82
CA VAL A 420 -18.17 -40.90 7.77
C VAL A 420 -16.99 -41.15 8.75
N THR A 421 -16.05 -40.21 8.85
CA THR A 421 -14.91 -40.25 9.79
C THR A 421 -14.72 -38.88 10.41
#